data_AF-A0A1X7V1Q0-F1
#
_entry.id   AF-A0A1X7V1Q0-F1
#
_cell.length_a   1.000
_cell.length_b   1.000
_cell.length_c   1.000
_cell.angle_alpha   90.00
_cell.angle_beta   90.00
_cell.angle_gamma   90.00
#
_symmetry.space_group_name_H-M   'P 1'
#
loop_
_entity.id
_entity.type
_entity.pdbx_description
1 polymer ?
#
loop_
_entity_poly.entity_id
_entity_poly.type
_entity_poly.pdbx_seq_one_letter_code
_entity_poly.pdbx_strand_id
1 'polypeptide(L)' 'MPCLNGGNCTQNDTNGEYVCSCSVGYTGFTCDTDIDDVYTNVIWAVYNHWTGKVEWNSGMATANINV' A
#
# COMPACT_ATOMS: atom_id res chain seq x y z
N MET A 1 -4.59 10.67 18.70
CA MET A 1 -5.35 10.83 17.44
C MET A 1 -4.56 10.11 16.36
N PRO A 2 -5.09 9.03 15.76
CA PRO A 2 -4.27 8.00 15.09
C PRO A 2 -3.91 8.26 13.62
N CYS A 3 -4.55 9.24 12.98
CA CYS A 3 -4.26 9.62 11.60
C CYS A 3 -2.83 10.18 11.45
N LEU A 4 -2.06 9.65 10.50
CA LEU A 4 -0.73 10.14 10.14
C LEU A 4 -0.78 11.05 8.91
N ASN A 5 0.37 11.65 8.56
CA ASN A 5 0.61 12.38 7.31
C ASN A 5 -0.46 13.44 6.97
N GLY A 6 -0.94 14.14 7.99
CA GLY A 6 -1.96 15.19 7.83
C GLY A 6 -3.35 14.68 7.49
N GLY A 7 -3.65 13.40 7.75
CA GLY A 7 -5.00 12.86 7.65
C GLY A 7 -5.95 13.46 8.70
N ASN A 8 -7.20 13.69 8.31
CA ASN A 8 -8.25 14.16 9.21
C ASN A 8 -8.95 12.97 9.89
N CYS A 9 -9.09 13.04 11.20
CA CYS A 9 -9.66 11.97 12.01
C CYS A 9 -11.09 12.31 12.43
N THR A 10 -12.05 11.51 11.97
CA THR A 10 -13.45 11.61 12.37
C THR A 10 -13.84 10.39 13.19
N GLN A 11 -14.59 10.60 14.26
CA GLN A 11 -15.18 9.49 15.00
C GLN A 11 -16.53 9.14 14.39
N ASN A 12 -16.80 7.85 14.23
CA ASN A 12 -18.10 7.35 13.85
C ASN A 12 -18.96 7.26 15.11
N ASP A 13 -19.93 8.17 15.21
CA ASP A 13 -20.82 8.30 16.37
C ASP A 13 -21.68 7.05 16.64
N THR A 14 -21.79 6.14 15.68
CA THR A 14 -22.67 4.97 15.76
C THR A 14 -22.02 3.77 16.45
N ASN A 15 -20.73 3.55 16.22
CA ASN A 15 -19.99 2.38 16.70
C ASN A 15 -18.71 2.75 17.48
N GLY A 16 -18.37 4.03 17.57
CA GLY A 16 -17.19 4.54 18.29
C GLY A 16 -15.87 4.33 17.54
N GLU A 17 -15.91 3.79 16.32
CA GLU A 17 -14.73 3.62 15.49
C GLU A 17 -14.18 4.96 15.00
N TYR A 18 -12.89 5.02 14.71
CA TYR A 18 -12.31 6.18 14.06
C TYR A 18 -12.11 5.90 12.57
N VAL A 19 -12.38 6.91 11.76
CA VAL A 19 -12.18 6.88 10.32
C VAL A 19 -11.21 7.99 9.95
N CYS A 20 -10.18 7.62 9.20
CA CYS A 20 -9.16 8.55 8.71
C CYS A 20 -9.51 8.98 7.28
N SER A 21 -9.65 10.29 7.05
CA SER A 21 -9.68 10.87 5.71
C SER A 21 -8.27 11.33 5.36
N CYS A 22 -7.61 10.62 4.45
CA CYS A 22 -6.21 10.87 4.13
C CYS A 22 -6.02 12.10 3.23
N SER A 23 -4.93 12.82 3.47
CA SER A 23 -4.46 13.87 2.57
C SER A 23 -4.01 13.29 1.23
N VAL A 24 -3.99 14.13 0.19
CA VAL A 24 -3.52 13.73 -1.16
C VAL A 24 -2.11 13.16 -1.06
N GLY A 25 -1.89 11.99 -1.68
CA GLY A 25 -0.60 11.29 -1.65
C GLY A 25 -0.49 10.19 -0.59
N TYR A 26 -1.48 10.01 0.31
CA TYR A 26 -1.44 8.98 1.36
C TYR A 26 -2.69 8.08 1.37
N THR A 27 -2.50 6.84 1.81
CA THR A 27 -3.54 5.82 1.93
C THR A 27 -3.28 4.92 3.16
N GLY A 28 -4.15 3.94 3.40
CA GLY A 28 -4.11 3.04 4.56
C GLY A 28 -5.07 3.47 5.67
N PHE A 29 -5.33 2.56 6.61
CA PHE A 29 -6.30 2.79 7.70
C PHE A 29 -5.92 3.99 8.58
N THR A 30 -4.63 4.25 8.73
CA THR A 30 -4.07 5.37 9.49
C THR A 30 -3.38 6.40 8.61
N CYS A 31 -3.56 6.36 7.28
CA CYS A 31 -2.87 7.22 6.32
C CYS A 31 -1.33 7.11 6.39
N ASP A 32 -0.82 5.91 6.68
CA ASP A 32 0.59 5.60 6.89
C ASP A 32 1.33 5.22 5.60
N THR A 33 0.59 4.92 4.54
CA THR A 33 1.13 4.44 3.26
C THR A 33 1.23 5.58 2.26
N ASP A 34 2.42 5.84 1.72
CA ASP A 34 2.63 6.81 0.64
C ASP A 34 2.22 6.20 -0.71
N ILE A 35 1.37 6.90 -1.44
CA ILE A 35 0.82 6.44 -2.72
C ILE A 35 1.92 6.42 -3.80
N ASP A 36 2.90 7.33 -3.75
CA ASP A 36 4.00 7.34 -4.72
C ASP A 36 4.91 6.11 -4.52
N ASP A 37 5.08 5.65 -3.28
CA ASP A 37 5.77 4.39 -2.98
C ASP A 37 4.97 3.19 -3.52
N VAL A 38 3.64 3.19 -3.40
CA VAL A 38 2.78 2.15 -4.00
C VAL A 38 2.92 2.13 -5.52
N TYR A 39 2.87 3.28 -6.19
CA TYR A 39 3.04 3.33 -7.65
C TYR A 39 4.44 2.91 -8.07
N THR A 40 5.47 3.28 -7.30
CA THR A 40 6.84 2.86 -7.57
C THR A 40 6.94 1.34 -7.43
N ASN A 41 6.48 0.76 -6.32
CA ASN A 41 6.48 -0.69 -6.09
C ASN A 41 5.67 -1.47 -7.15
N VAL A 42 4.51 -0.95 -7.57
CA VAL A 42 3.70 -1.56 -8.65
C VAL A 42 4.39 -1.44 -10.01
N ILE A 43 4.93 -0.27 -10.35
CA ILE A 43 5.64 -0.07 -11.62
C ILE A 43 6.90 -0.94 -11.67
N TRP A 44 7.66 -1.08 -10.59
CA TRP A 44 8.79 -2.00 -10.51
C TRP A 44 8.35 -3.46 -10.61
N ALA A 45 7.25 -3.86 -9.97
CA ALA A 45 6.71 -5.21 -10.09
C ALA A 45 6.30 -5.52 -11.54
N VAL A 46 5.62 -4.59 -12.21
CA VAL A 46 5.25 -4.70 -13.62
C VAL A 46 6.51 -4.72 -14.49
N TYR A 47 7.45 -3.80 -14.31
CA TYR A 47 8.73 -3.75 -15.03
C TYR A 47 9.50 -5.07 -14.89
N ASN A 48 9.62 -5.62 -13.68
CA ASN A 48 10.29 -6.88 -13.42
C ASN A 48 9.55 -8.07 -14.07
N HIS A 49 8.22 -8.04 -14.11
CA HIS A 49 7.41 -9.02 -14.83
C HIS A 49 7.67 -8.98 -16.35
N TRP A 50 7.65 -7.79 -16.97
CA TRP A 50 7.88 -7.64 -18.41
C TRP A 50 9.32 -7.87 -18.84
N THR A 51 10.29 -7.55 -17.98
CA THR A 51 11.73 -7.72 -18.28
C THR A 51 12.28 -9.07 -17.83
N GLY A 52 11.44 -9.93 -17.23
CA GLY A 52 11.87 -11.23 -16.72
C GLY A 52 12.87 -11.15 -15.56
N LYS A 53 12.96 -9.99 -14.90
CA LYS A 53 13.83 -9.75 -13.74
C LYS A 53 13.13 -10.12 -12.44
N VAL A 54 12.79 -11.39 -12.29
CA VAL A 54 12.57 -11.96 -10.95
C VAL A 54 13.93 -12.11 -10.28
N GLU A 55 14.36 -11.09 -9.54
CA GLU A 55 15.53 -11.20 -8.66
C GLU A 55 15.13 -12.03 -7.43
N TRP A 56 15.38 -13.33 -7.55
CA TRP A 56 15.32 -14.29 -6.46
C TRP A 56 16.42 -13.99 -5.43
N ASN A 57 16.12 -13.15 -4.43
CA ASN A 57 16.94 -13.10 -3.22
C ASN A 57 16.62 -14.34 -2.36
N SER A 58 17.33 -15.44 -2.69
CA SER A 58 17.56 -16.64 -1.88
C SER A 58 16.46 -17.00 -0.87
N GLY A 59 15.41 -17.69 -1.32
CA GLY A 59 14.42 -18.29 -0.44
C GLY A 59 13.05 -18.56 -1.08
N MET A 60 12.93 -19.69 -1.78
CA MET A 60 11.70 -20.41 -2.18
C MET A 60 10.33 -19.68 -2.12
N ALA A 61 9.78 -19.32 -3.28
CA ALA A 61 8.38 -19.55 -3.64
C ALA A 61 8.25 -19.54 -5.17
N THR A 62 8.24 -20.73 -5.80
CA THR A 62 7.87 -20.87 -7.21
C THR A 62 6.49 -20.24 -7.40
N ALA A 63 6.42 -19.10 -8.08
CA ALA A 63 5.15 -18.57 -8.55
C ALA A 63 4.65 -19.48 -9.67
N ASN A 64 3.91 -20.53 -9.30
CA ASN A 64 3.06 -21.25 -10.23
C ASN A 64 1.91 -20.30 -10.60
N ILE A 65 2.13 -19.45 -11.60
CA ILE A 65 1.04 -18.88 -12.37
C ILE A 65 0.54 -20.00 -13.26
N ASN A 66 -0.52 -20.66 -12.80
CA ASN A 66 -1.38 -21.40 -13.71
C ASN A 66 -2.10 -20.33 -14.54
N VAL A 67 -1.77 -20.27 -15.83
CA VAL A 67 -2.62 -19.64 -16.83
C VAL A 67 -3.87 -20.51 -17.00
#